data_AF-G8FV91-F1
#
_entry.id   AF-G8FV91-F1
#
_cell.length_a   1.000
_cell.length_b   1.000
_cell.length_c   1.000
_cell.angle_alpha   90.00
_cell.angle_beta   90.00
_cell.angle_gamma   90.00
#
_symmetry.space_group_name_H-M   'P 1'
#
loop_
_entity.id
_entity.type
_entity.pdbx_description
1 polymer ?
#
loop_
_entity_poly.entity_id
_entity_poly.type
_entity_poly.pdbx_seq_one_letter_code
_entity_poly.pdbx_strand_id
1 'polypeptide(L)'
;NLVRAAMGVEEGSGYLSNKQGQMSMVETVIKAAIAEGIYVLVDWHDHNAQNHQSQAIEFFTYIAKTYGNNPHIIYETFNEPLQVDWAGVVKPYHVAVVAAIRASDPDNVIVLGTPT
;
A
#
# COMPACT_ATOMS: atom_id res chain seq x y z
N ASN A 1 5.81 -18.13 3.55
CA ASN A 1 6.41 -17.65 2.29
C ASN A 1 5.74 -16.36 1.87
N LEU A 2 6.51 -15.37 1.40
CA LEU A 2 6.05 -14.00 1.13
C LEU A 2 6.81 -13.40 -0.06
N VAL A 3 6.13 -12.63 -0.91
CA VAL A 3 6.73 -11.69 -1.85
C VAL A 3 6.28 -10.26 -1.53
N ARG A 4 7.16 -9.27 -1.76
CA ARG A 4 6.84 -7.84 -1.59
C ARG A 4 6.75 -7.15 -2.95
N ALA A 5 5.62 -6.51 -3.23
CA ALA A 5 5.39 -5.70 -4.41
C ALA A 5 5.66 -4.22 -4.09
N ALA A 6 6.93 -3.82 -4.16
CA ALA A 6 7.39 -2.46 -3.88
C ALA A 6 7.04 -1.50 -5.04
N MET A 7 5.89 -0.83 -4.94
CA MET A 7 5.42 0.09 -5.98
C MET A 7 5.95 1.50 -5.73
N GLY A 8 6.95 1.92 -6.51
CA GLY A 8 7.44 3.30 -6.45
C GLY A 8 6.33 4.31 -6.73
N VAL A 9 6.31 5.42 -5.98
CA VAL A 9 5.22 6.41 -6.03
C VAL A 9 5.63 7.72 -6.69
N GLU A 10 6.51 8.49 -6.04
CA GLU A 10 6.92 9.83 -6.48
C GLU A 10 8.10 9.78 -7.46
N GLU A 11 9.04 8.85 -7.26
CA GLU A 11 10.30 8.83 -8.00
C GLU A 11 10.15 8.26 -9.43
N GLY A 12 10.84 8.89 -10.39
CA GLY A 12 10.98 8.39 -11.75
C GLY A 12 9.66 8.08 -12.45
N SER A 13 9.49 6.82 -12.89
CA SER A 13 8.27 6.31 -13.52
C SER A 13 7.30 5.66 -12.51
N GLY A 14 7.30 6.15 -11.26
CA GLY A 14 6.43 5.73 -10.18
C GLY A 14 4.94 6.02 -10.41
N TYR A 15 4.11 5.68 -9.43
CA TYR A 15 2.65 5.69 -9.56
C TYR A 15 2.09 7.05 -9.97
N LEU A 16 2.68 8.14 -9.48
CA LEU A 16 2.20 9.50 -9.80
C LEU A 16 2.43 9.87 -11.27
N SER A 17 3.48 9.35 -11.91
CA SER A 17 3.82 9.63 -13.32
C SER A 17 3.34 8.53 -14.29
N ASN A 18 3.19 7.29 -13.82
CA ASN A 18 2.77 6.13 -14.61
C ASN A 18 1.82 5.21 -13.84
N LYS A 19 0.67 5.75 -13.42
CA LYS A 19 -0.35 5.05 -12.65
C LYS A 19 -0.75 3.69 -13.26
N GLN A 20 -1.04 3.66 -14.56
CA GLN A 20 -1.50 2.43 -15.22
C GLN A 20 -0.43 1.34 -15.24
N GLY A 21 0.82 1.70 -15.57
CA GLY A 21 1.92 0.73 -15.60
C GLY A 21 2.22 0.16 -14.22
N GLN A 22 2.29 1.03 -13.20
CA GLN A 22 2.55 0.61 -11.82
C GLN A 22 1.43 -0.29 -11.27
N MET A 23 0.17 0.08 -11.51
CA MET A 23 -0.97 -0.79 -11.16
C MET A 23 -0.87 -2.16 -11.82
N SER A 24 -0.58 -2.21 -13.13
CA SER A 24 -0.48 -3.49 -13.85
C SER A 24 0.61 -4.39 -13.29
N MET A 25 1.74 -3.83 -12.87
CA MET A 25 2.83 -4.61 -12.27
C MET A 25 2.43 -5.16 -10.89
N VAL A 26 1.88 -4.31 -10.01
CA VAL A 26 1.40 -4.73 -8.68
C VAL A 26 0.36 -5.84 -8.80
N GLU A 27 -0.64 -5.66 -9.66
CA GLU A 27 -1.67 -6.67 -9.85
C GLU A 27 -1.13 -8.00 -10.38
N THR A 28 -0.11 -7.94 -11.26
CA THR A 28 0.53 -9.15 -11.78
C THR A 28 1.17 -9.94 -10.64
N VAL A 29 1.87 -9.26 -9.72
CA VAL A 29 2.48 -9.90 -8.55
C VAL A 29 1.42 -10.44 -7.60
N ILE A 30 0.35 -9.68 -7.33
CA ILE A 30 -0.76 -10.13 -6.46
C ILE A 30 -1.39 -11.40 -7.02
N LYS A 31 -1.74 -11.41 -8.31
CA LYS A 31 -2.38 -12.56 -8.97
C LYS A 31 -1.48 -13.80 -8.94
N ALA A 32 -0.18 -13.63 -9.20
CA ALA A 32 0.79 -14.72 -9.13
C ALA A 32 0.92 -15.27 -7.70
N ALA A 33 1.03 -14.40 -6.69
CA ALA A 33 1.14 -14.81 -5.29
C ALA A 33 -0.08 -15.61 -4.82
N ILE A 34 -1.28 -15.16 -5.17
CA ILE A 34 -2.53 -15.88 -4.87
C ILE A 34 -2.55 -17.25 -5.57
N ALA A 35 -2.16 -17.32 -6.85
CA ALA A 35 -2.13 -18.57 -7.61
C ALA A 35 -1.13 -19.60 -7.03
N GLU A 36 0.01 -19.12 -6.52
CA GLU A 36 1.04 -19.95 -5.89
C GLU A 36 0.77 -20.22 -4.39
N GLY A 37 -0.31 -19.67 -3.82
CA GLY A 37 -0.66 -19.87 -2.41
C GLY A 37 0.36 -19.26 -1.43
N ILE A 38 1.03 -18.18 -1.82
CA ILE A 38 1.96 -17.42 -0.95
C ILE A 38 1.40 -16.04 -0.62
N TYR A 39 1.89 -15.44 0.46
CA TYR A 39 1.50 -14.08 0.82
C TYR A 39 2.12 -13.05 -0.13
N VAL A 40 1.41 -11.94 -0.34
CA VAL A 40 1.91 -10.74 -1.02
C VAL A 40 1.73 -9.53 -0.11
N LEU A 41 2.83 -8.82 0.11
CA LEU A 41 2.80 -7.51 0.75
C LEU A 41 2.79 -6.43 -0.34
N VAL A 42 1.71 -5.64 -0.36
CA VAL A 42 1.46 -4.57 -1.33
C VAL A 42 1.92 -3.26 -0.71
N ASP A 43 3.02 -2.72 -1.24
CA ASP A 43 3.78 -1.64 -0.63
C ASP A 43 3.62 -0.32 -1.41
N TRP A 44 3.11 0.70 -0.71
CA TRP A 44 3.17 2.09 -1.14
C TRP A 44 4.58 2.65 -0.88
N HIS A 45 5.46 2.45 -1.86
CA HIS A 45 6.89 2.68 -1.74
C HIS A 45 7.24 4.16 -1.93
N ASP A 46 7.01 4.93 -0.86
CA ASP A 46 7.17 6.38 -0.81
C ASP A 46 7.84 6.82 0.50
N HIS A 47 8.67 7.86 0.42
CA HIS A 47 9.26 8.55 1.57
C HIS A 47 8.41 9.75 2.03
N ASN A 48 7.51 10.22 1.17
CA ASN A 48 6.70 11.41 1.35
C ASN A 48 5.20 11.12 1.27
N ALA A 49 4.77 9.91 1.67
CA ALA A 49 3.39 9.45 1.47
C ALA A 49 2.32 10.39 2.06
N GLN A 50 2.64 11.13 3.12
CA GLN A 50 1.79 12.17 3.69
C GLN A 50 1.37 13.25 2.69
N ASN A 51 2.20 13.55 1.70
CA ASN A 51 1.91 14.50 0.63
C ASN A 51 1.01 13.90 -0.45
N HIS A 52 0.84 12.58 -0.45
CA HIS A 52 0.12 11.79 -1.46
C HIS A 52 -1.02 10.96 -0.85
N GLN A 53 -1.58 11.41 0.29
CA GLN A 53 -2.60 10.67 1.05
C GLN A 53 -3.84 10.31 0.21
N SER A 54 -4.32 11.24 -0.62
CA SER A 54 -5.51 10.99 -1.45
C SER A 54 -5.25 9.88 -2.49
N GLN A 55 -4.06 9.85 -3.07
CA GLN A 55 -3.64 8.84 -4.04
C GLN A 55 -3.44 7.47 -3.37
N ALA A 56 -2.86 7.45 -2.18
CA ALA A 56 -2.74 6.23 -1.38
C ALA A 56 -4.12 5.66 -1.00
N ILE A 57 -5.06 6.51 -0.56
CA ILE A 57 -6.44 6.12 -0.29
C ILE A 57 -7.11 5.52 -1.54
N GLU A 58 -6.96 6.17 -2.69
CA GLU A 58 -7.52 5.68 -3.96
C GLU A 58 -6.95 4.29 -4.31
N PHE A 59 -5.62 4.16 -4.26
CA PHE A 59 -4.90 2.92 -4.53
C PHE A 59 -5.34 1.79 -3.60
N PHE A 60 -5.28 1.99 -2.28
CA PHE A 60 -5.61 0.94 -1.32
C PHE A 60 -7.11 0.61 -1.30
N THR A 61 -7.99 1.58 -1.57
CA THR A 61 -9.43 1.29 -1.77
C THR A 61 -9.63 0.33 -2.94
N TYR A 62 -8.92 0.54 -4.05
CA TYR A 62 -8.98 -0.35 -5.21
C TYR A 62 -8.48 -1.75 -4.87
N ILE A 63 -7.31 -1.87 -4.22
CA ILE A 63 -6.75 -3.17 -3.85
C ILE A 63 -7.65 -3.90 -2.86
N ALA A 64 -8.18 -3.22 -1.83
CA ALA A 64 -9.08 -3.81 -0.84
C ALA A 64 -10.39 -4.31 -1.48
N LYS A 65 -11.02 -3.52 -2.35
CA LYS A 65 -12.24 -3.95 -3.06
C LYS A 65 -12.01 -5.13 -4.00
N THR A 66 -10.85 -5.18 -4.64
CA THR A 66 -10.56 -6.19 -5.68
C THR A 66 -10.03 -7.49 -5.10
N TYR A 67 -9.16 -7.40 -4.08
CA TYR A 67 -8.40 -8.53 -3.56
C TYR A 67 -8.61 -8.81 -2.06
N GLY A 68 -9.31 -7.95 -1.31
CA GLY A 68 -9.38 -8.04 0.15
C GLY A 68 -10.00 -9.34 0.70
N ASN A 69 -10.85 -10.02 -0.07
CA ASN A 69 -11.37 -11.34 0.33
C ASN A 69 -10.33 -12.47 0.23
N ASN A 70 -9.08 -12.18 -0.16
CA ASN A 70 -8.00 -13.17 -0.22
C ASN A 70 -7.10 -13.02 1.01
N PRO A 71 -6.89 -14.10 1.80
CA PRO A 71 -6.06 -14.05 3.01
C PRO A 71 -4.55 -13.85 2.72
N HIS A 72 -4.16 -13.91 1.44
CA HIS A 72 -2.78 -13.73 1.00
C HIS A 72 -2.33 -12.25 1.02
N ILE A 73 -3.27 -11.30 1.09
CA ILE A 73 -2.96 -9.87 1.00
C ILE A 73 -2.47 -9.33 2.33
N ILE A 74 -1.38 -8.58 2.28
CA ILE A 74 -0.88 -7.74 3.36
C ILE A 74 -0.69 -6.33 2.77
N TYR A 75 -1.12 -5.30 3.49
CA TYR A 75 -0.97 -3.91 3.08
C TYR A 75 0.22 -3.27 3.80
N GLU A 76 1.07 -2.53 3.10
CA GLU A 76 2.09 -1.66 3.70
C GLU A 76 1.84 -0.23 3.21
N THR A 77 1.28 0.60 4.10
CA THR A 77 0.70 1.90 3.71
C THR A 77 1.72 3.00 3.54
N PHE A 78 2.91 2.86 4.13
CA PHE A 78 3.99 3.83 4.04
C PHE A 78 5.29 3.06 4.26
N ASN A 79 6.10 2.90 3.21
CA ASN A 79 7.41 2.23 3.26
C ASN A 79 8.30 2.82 4.37
N GLU A 80 8.77 4.06 4.20
CA GLU A 80 9.81 4.62 5.06
C GLU A 80 9.59 6.11 5.30
N PRO A 81 8.79 6.48 6.32
CA PRO A 81 8.73 7.86 6.81
C PRO A 81 10.10 8.32 7.28
N LEU A 82 10.54 9.50 6.82
CA LEU A 82 11.81 10.12 7.24
C LEU A 82 11.66 10.82 8.60
N GLN A 83 12.36 11.95 8.80
CA GLN A 83 12.30 12.76 10.04
C GLN A 83 11.00 13.59 10.12
N VAL A 84 9.86 12.90 10.16
CA VAL A 84 8.52 13.47 10.29
C VAL A 84 7.89 13.08 11.62
N ASP A 85 7.08 13.98 12.19
CA ASP A 85 6.47 13.74 13.50
C ASP A 85 5.45 12.59 13.45
N TRP A 86 5.57 11.66 14.40
CA TRP A 86 4.66 10.52 14.48
C TRP A 86 3.22 10.95 14.76
N ALA A 87 3.02 11.80 15.77
CA ALA A 87 1.69 12.11 16.28
C ALA A 87 0.88 13.01 15.34
N GLY A 88 1.55 13.96 14.69
CA GLY A 88 0.96 15.00 13.86
C GLY A 88 1.01 14.73 12.36
N VAL A 89 1.87 13.81 11.89
CA VAL A 89 2.00 13.51 10.45
C VAL A 89 1.75 12.03 10.15
N VAL A 90 2.57 11.12 10.68
CA VAL A 90 2.53 9.70 10.27
C VAL A 90 1.28 8.98 10.75
N LYS A 91 0.90 9.14 12.02
CA LYS A 91 -0.30 8.50 12.57
C LYS A 91 -1.59 9.00 11.90
N PRO A 92 -1.83 10.30 11.71
CA PRO A 92 -3.01 10.79 10.98
C PRO A 92 -3.12 10.22 9.55
N TYR A 93 -2.00 10.15 8.82
CA TYR A 93 -1.93 9.51 7.51
C TYR A 93 -2.40 8.06 7.58
N HIS A 94 -1.80 7.26 8.47
CA HIS A 94 -2.14 5.85 8.63
C HIS A 94 -3.60 5.64 9.01
N VAL A 95 -4.15 6.46 9.93
CA VAL A 95 -5.57 6.37 10.31
C VAL A 95 -6.48 6.57 9.10
N ALA A 96 -6.19 7.54 8.25
CA ALA A 96 -7.00 7.81 7.06
C ALA A 96 -6.94 6.66 6.04
N VAL A 97 -5.74 6.13 5.75
CA VAL A 97 -5.55 5.03 4.79
C VAL A 97 -6.11 3.71 5.34
N VAL A 98 -5.90 3.41 6.62
CA VAL A 98 -6.47 2.23 7.29
C VAL A 98 -7.99 2.26 7.26
N ALA A 99 -8.61 3.42 7.51
CA ALA A 99 -10.06 3.55 7.44
C ALA A 99 -10.60 3.22 6.03
N ALA A 100 -9.90 3.65 4.98
CA ALA A 100 -10.26 3.34 3.60
C ALA A 100 -10.15 1.85 3.27
N ILE A 101 -9.08 1.19 3.73
CA ILE A 101 -8.91 -0.27 3.58
C ILE A 101 -10.03 -1.00 4.33
N ARG A 102 -10.26 -0.66 5.60
CA ARG A 102 -11.23 -1.32 6.49
C ARG A 102 -12.68 -1.16 6.06
N ALA A 103 -12.99 -0.19 5.21
CA ALA A 103 -14.31 -0.07 4.59
C ALA A 103 -14.63 -1.21 3.60
N SER A 104 -13.62 -1.95 3.11
CA SER A 104 -13.79 -3.07 2.17
C SER A 104 -13.14 -4.38 2.63
N ASP A 105 -12.11 -4.31 3.47
CA ASP A 105 -11.35 -5.45 3.99
C ASP A 105 -11.21 -5.33 5.52
N PRO A 106 -12.04 -6.05 6.30
CA PRO A 106 -12.07 -5.90 7.76
C PRO A 106 -10.91 -6.58 8.50
N ASP A 107 -10.18 -7.50 7.88
CA ASP A 107 -9.38 -8.51 8.60
C ASP A 107 -7.96 -8.73 8.11
N ASN A 108 -7.60 -8.44 6.85
CA ASN A 108 -6.21 -8.63 6.38
C ASN A 108 -5.23 -7.69 7.09
N VAL A 109 -3.98 -8.13 7.23
CA VAL A 109 -2.93 -7.42 7.99
C VAL A 109 -2.55 -6.11 7.30
N ILE A 110 -2.37 -5.06 8.10
CA ILE A 110 -1.82 -3.77 7.66
C ILE A 110 -0.55 -3.47 8.46
N VAL A 111 0.56 -3.24 7.75
CA VAL A 111 1.87 -2.83 8.26
C VAL A 111 2.00 -1.32 8.11
N LEU A 112 2.38 -0.65 9.18
CA LEU A 112 2.47 0.80 9.25
C LEU A 112 3.93 1.22 9.45
N GLY A 113 4.53 1.89 8.46
CA GLY A 113 5.86 2.45 8.59
C GLY A 113 5.96 3.47 9.73
N THR A 114 7.17 3.61 10.29
CA THR A 114 7.48 4.50 11.42
C THR A 114 8.61 5.45 11.04
N PRO A 115 8.67 6.67 11.62
CA PRO A 115 9.83 7.55 11.50
C PRO A 115 11.13 6.85 11.92
N THR A 116 12.24 7.31 11.34
CA THR A 116 13.60 6.91 11.72
C THR A 116 14.21 7.83 12.77
#